data_AF-A0A519BZ66-F1
#
_entry.id   AF-A0A519BZ66-F1
#
_cell.length_a   1.000
_cell.length_b   1.000
_cell.length_c   1.000
_cell.angle_alpha   90.00
_cell.angle_beta   90.00
_cell.angle_gamma   90.00
#
_symmetry.space_group_name_H-M   'P 1'
#
loop_
_entity.id
_entity.type
_entity.pdbx_description
1 polymer ?
#
loop_
_entity_poly.entity_id
_entity_poly.type
_entity_poly.pdbx_seq_one_letter_code
_entity_poly.pdbx_strand_id
1 'polypeptide(L)' 'MKRLGAIALAFLFLMPAIAGCLEDEKRDSLSMNDIVISPEIMTAGEFQPLVITAKKDMSVFIPNLVIDPQSNYVQNGT' A
#
# COMPACT_ATOMS: atom_id res chain seq x y z
N MET A 1 -28.60 -30.17 1.85
CA MET A 1 -28.54 -28.70 1.58
C MET A 1 -27.67 -27.93 2.58
N LYS A 2 -27.80 -28.09 3.91
CA LYS A 2 -26.99 -27.35 4.91
C LYS A 2 -25.46 -27.51 4.78
N ARG A 3 -24.98 -28.73 4.49
CA ARG A 3 -23.54 -29.01 4.30
C ARG A 3 -22.94 -28.34 3.07
N LEU A 4 -23.73 -28.20 2.00
CA LEU A 4 -23.29 -27.56 0.76
C LEU A 4 -23.08 -26.06 0.96
N GLY A 5 -23.96 -25.41 1.74
CA GLY A 5 -23.82 -24.00 2.10
C GLY A 5 -22.57 -23.72 2.94
N ALA A 6 -22.25 -24.59 3.89
CA ALA A 6 -21.02 -24.46 4.70
C ALA A 6 -19.75 -24.60 3.84
N ILE A 7 -19.73 -25.54 2.90
CA ILE A 7 -18.62 -25.71 1.96
C ILE A 7 -18.47 -24.48 1.06
N ALA A 8 -19.58 -23.99 0.49
CA ALA A 8 -19.56 -22.79 -0.35
C ALA A 8 -19.05 -21.55 0.41
N LEU A 9 -19.45 -21.40 1.67
CA LEU A 9 -19.00 -20.29 2.52
C LEU A 9 -17.50 -20.41 2.83
N ALA A 10 -17.00 -21.61 3.12
CA ALA A 10 -15.58 -21.85 3.32
C ALA A 10 -14.75 -21.48 2.09
N PHE A 11 -15.21 -21.86 0.89
CA PHE A 11 -14.58 -21.45 -0.37
C PHE A 11 -14.63 -19.93 -0.59
N LEU A 12 -15.76 -19.28 -0.27
CA LEU A 12 -15.90 -17.83 -0.38
C LEU A 12 -14.84 -17.07 0.45
N PHE A 13 -14.54 -17.56 1.66
CA PHE A 13 -13.48 -16.98 2.50
C PHE A 13 -12.06 -17.34 2.05
N LEU A 14 -11.88 -18.44 1.33
CA LEU A 14 -10.57 -18.89 0.84
C LEU A 14 -10.14 -18.17 -0.45
N MET A 15 -11.09 -17.82 -1.32
CA MET A 15 -10.82 -17.19 -2.63
C MET A 15 -9.94 -15.92 -2.55
N PRO A 16 -10.14 -14.96 -1.61
CA PRO A 16 -9.30 -13.77 -1.50
C PRO A 16 -7.82 -14.08 -1.22
N ALA A 17 -7.52 -15.20 -0.55
CA ALA A 17 -6.15 -15.59 -0.25
C ALA A 17 -5.37 -16.10 -1.48
N ILE A 18 -6.07 -16.55 -2.52
CA ILE A 18 -5.46 -17.12 -3.74
C ILE A 18 -5.58 -16.16 -4.93
N ALA A 19 -6.51 -15.20 -4.89
CA ALA A 19 -6.74 -14.24 -5.96
C ALA A 19 -5.48 -13.49 -6.38
N GLY A 20 -4.65 -13.05 -5.44
CA GLY A 20 -3.38 -12.36 -5.74
C GLY A 20 -2.28 -13.26 -6.33
N CYS A 21 -2.41 -14.59 -6.24
CA CYS A 21 -1.47 -15.55 -6.84
C CYS A 21 -1.89 -15.95 -8.27
N LEU A 22 -3.18 -15.84 -8.57
CA LEU A 22 -3.78 -16.18 -9.87
C LEU A 22 -3.86 -14.98 -10.82
N GLU A 23 -3.47 -13.79 -10.36
CA GLU A 23 -3.47 -12.57 -11.15
C GLU A 23 -2.36 -12.63 -12.21
N ASP A 24 -2.72 -12.36 -13.47
CA ASP A 24 -1.78 -12.38 -14.59
C ASP A 24 -0.78 -11.22 -14.44
N GLU A 25 0.50 -11.50 -14.52
CA GLU A 25 1.63 -10.57 -14.32
C GLU A 25 1.75 -9.49 -15.42
N LYS A 26 0.70 -9.25 -16.21
CA LYS A 26 0.56 -8.04 -17.04
C LYS A 26 0.27 -6.82 -16.16
N ARG A 27 1.13 -6.60 -15.17
CA ARG A 27 1.18 -5.35 -14.42
C ARG A 27 1.73 -4.30 -15.37
N ASP A 28 0.88 -3.33 -15.68
CA ASP A 28 1.27 -2.12 -16.36
C ASP A 28 2.40 -1.50 -15.54
N SER A 29 3.65 -1.63 -16.02
CA SER A 29 4.85 -1.39 -15.21
C SER A 29 4.80 0.02 -14.61
N LEU A 30 5.00 0.11 -13.30
CA LEU A 30 5.08 1.41 -12.62
C LEU A 30 6.25 2.22 -13.20
N SER A 31 5.99 3.48 -13.50
CA SER A 31 6.98 4.45 -13.96
C SER A 31 7.17 5.55 -12.92
N MET A 32 8.32 6.25 -12.95
CA MET A 32 8.52 7.44 -12.11
C MET A 32 7.46 8.53 -12.36
N ASN A 33 6.86 8.56 -13.55
CA ASN A 33 5.81 9.52 -13.87
C ASN A 33 4.46 9.21 -13.19
N ASP A 34 4.30 8.01 -12.62
CA ASP A 34 3.09 7.58 -11.92
C ASP A 34 3.04 8.08 -10.46
N ILE A 35 4.11 8.70 -9.97
CA ILE A 35 4.20 9.28 -8.63
C ILE A 35 4.73 10.71 -8.68
N VAL A 36 4.17 11.59 -7.86
CA VAL A 36 4.65 12.96 -7.67
C VAL A 36 4.91 13.17 -6.19
N ILE A 37 6.12 13.63 -5.87
CA ILE A 37 6.58 13.88 -4.50
C ILE A 37 6.90 15.37 -4.38
N SER A 38 6.34 16.02 -3.35
CA SER A 38 6.62 17.41 -3.04
C SER A 38 6.92 17.57 -1.54
N PRO A 39 8.03 18.24 -1.17
CA PRO A 39 9.05 18.84 -2.04
C PRO A 39 9.94 17.79 -2.72
N GLU A 40 10.55 18.13 -3.86
CA GLU A 40 11.48 17.24 -4.60
C GLU A 40 12.79 17.00 -3.83
N ILE A 41 13.22 17.99 -3.05
CA ILE A 41 14.42 17.94 -2.23
C ILE A 41 14.00 18.19 -0.78
N MET A 42 14.51 17.37 0.12
CA MET A 42 14.22 17.45 1.55
C MET A 42 15.42 17.97 2.33
N THR A 43 15.16 18.82 3.33
CA THR A 43 16.18 19.27 4.29
C THR A 43 16.49 18.15 5.29
N ALA A 44 17.78 17.86 5.51
CA ALA A 44 18.19 16.82 6.44
C ALA A 44 18.00 17.26 7.90
N GLY A 45 17.60 16.33 8.77
CA GLY A 45 17.46 16.56 10.22
C GLY A 45 16.21 17.32 10.65
N GLU A 46 15.24 17.52 9.75
CA GLU A 46 14.01 18.26 10.02
C GLU A 46 12.76 17.46 9.59
N PHE A 47 11.73 17.50 10.43
CA PHE A 47 10.39 17.06 10.05
C PHE A 47 9.75 18.13 9.17
N GLN A 48 9.47 17.78 7.92
CA GLN A 48 8.87 18.68 6.94
C GLN A 48 7.63 18.05 6.30
N PRO A 49 6.64 18.86 5.88
CA PRO A 49 5.49 18.35 5.15
C PRO A 49 5.91 17.65 3.86
N LEU A 50 5.44 16.43 3.66
CA LEU A 50 5.66 15.64 2.45
C LEU A 50 4.32 15.27 1.85
N VAL A 51 4.12 15.59 0.58
CA VAL A 51 2.92 15.24 -0.18
C VAL A 51 3.31 14.22 -1.24
N ILE A 52 2.72 13.03 -1.15
CA ILE A 52 2.90 11.95 -2.12
C ILE A 52 1.57 11.77 -2.87
N THR A 53 1.60 11.93 -4.19
CA THR A 53 0.43 11.72 -5.05
C THR A 53 0.73 10.59 -6.03
N ALA A 54 -0.06 9.51 -5.97
CA ALA A 54 0.04 8.38 -6.89
C ALA A 54 -1.07 8.45 -7.95
N LYS A 55 -0.71 8.15 -9.21
CA LYS A 55 -1.64 8.07 -10.36
C LYS A 55 -2.13 6.64 -10.62
N LYS A 56 -1.41 5.65 -10.11
CA LYS A 56 -1.72 4.22 -10.19
C LYS A 56 -1.61 3.61 -8.79
N ASP A 57 -2.30 2.48 -8.59
CA ASP A 57 -2.23 1.74 -7.34
C ASP A 57 -0.80 1.23 -7.10
N MET A 58 -0.23 1.58 -5.95
CA MET A 58 1.13 1.21 -5.58
C MET A 58 1.32 1.14 -4.06
N SER A 59 2.29 0.34 -3.61
CA SER A 59 2.76 0.33 -2.23
C SER A 59 4.04 1.15 -2.12
N VAL A 60 4.07 2.13 -1.22
CA VAL A 60 5.20 3.03 -1.02
C VAL A 60 5.86 2.74 0.31
N PHE A 61 7.17 2.54 0.28
CA PHE A 61 8.00 2.43 1.47
C PHE A 61 8.59 3.80 1.81
N ILE A 62 8.38 4.28 3.04
CA ILE A 62 8.90 5.58 3.52
C ILE A 62 10.06 5.31 4.50
N PRO A 63 11.33 5.37 4.06
CA PRO A 63 12.50 5.02 4.87
C PRO A 63 12.94 6.14 5.82
N ASN A 64 11.98 6.94 6.32
CA ASN A 64 12.23 8.08 7.20
C ASN A 64 11.25 8.05 8.37
N LEU A 65 11.56 8.82 9.41
CA LEU A 65 10.66 9.02 10.54
C LEU A 65 9.42 9.79 10.07
N VAL A 66 8.24 9.27 10.39
CA VAL A 66 6.95 9.92 10.09
C VAL A 66 6.20 10.18 11.38
N ILE A 67 5.54 11.32 11.47
CA ILE A 67 4.64 11.64 12.58
C ILE A 67 3.24 11.15 12.20
N ASP A 68 2.68 10.24 12.99
CA ASP A 68 1.30 9.81 12.80
C ASP A 68 0.35 10.96 13.19
N PRO A 69 -0.49 11.47 12.28
CA PRO A 69 -1.38 12.59 12.57
C PRO A 69 -2.46 12.26 13.59
N GLN A 70 -2.77 10.98 13.84
CA GLN A 70 -3.76 10.60 14.85
C GLN A 70 -3.17 10.56 16.26
N SER A 71 -2.03 9.89 16.44
CA SER A 71 -1.41 9.71 17.76
C SER A 71 -0.35 10.76 18.12
N ASN A 72 0.17 11.50 17.15
CA ASN A 72 1.37 12.34 17.26
C ASN A 72 2.64 11.58 17.67
N TYR A 73 2.67 10.26 17.53
CA TYR A 73 3.88 9.49 17.74
C TYR A 73 4.76 9.44 16.50
N VAL A 74 6.07 9.38 16.74
CA VAL A 74 7.06 9.17 15.69
C VAL A 74 7.13 7.67 15.40
N GLN A 75 6.89 7.31 14.14
CA GLN A 75 7.03 5.95 13.64
C GLN A 75 8.27 5.84 12.77
N ASN A 76 9.03 4.77 12.99
CA ASN A 76 10.16 4.42 12.14
C ASN A 76 9.73 3.32 11.16
N GLY A 77 9.82 3.61 9.87
CA GLY A 77 9.49 2.67 8.80
C GLY A 77 10.63 1.72 8.42
N THR A 78 11.81 1.79 9.04
CA THR A 78 12.98 0.94 8.71
C THR A 78 12.85 -0.48 9.25
#